data_AF-A0A6N6SH84-F1
#
_entry.id   AF-A0A6N6SH84-F1
#
_cell.length_a   1.000
_cell.length_b   1.000
_cell.length_c   1.000
_cell.angle_alpha   90.00
_cell.angle_beta   90.00
_cell.angle_gamma   90.00
#
_symmetry.space_group_name_H-M   'P 1'
#
loop_
_entity.id
_entity.type
_entity.pdbx_description
1 polymer ?
#
loop_
_entity_poly.entity_id
_entity_poly.type
_entity_poly.pdbx_seq_one_letter_code
_entity_poly.pdbx_strand_id
1 'polypeptide(L)'
;MQKGRVEFIDDAFFTFTDNGDHVSSTAFFSLNDAATLNLMAHLERIADGRRVKISLHETAPEIAVLASRGYAQTGAKGALQYWERADASGNA
;
A
#
# COMPACT_ATOMS: atom_id res chain seq x y z
N MET A 1 8.75 -12.80 13.36
CA MET A 1 8.49 -11.93 12.21
C MET A 1 8.39 -12.79 10.96
N GLN A 2 7.25 -12.75 10.27
CA GLN A 2 7.07 -13.49 9.02
C GLN A 2 7.75 -12.73 7.87
N LYS A 3 8.36 -13.46 6.93
CA LYS A 3 9.03 -12.87 5.75
C LYS A 3 8.00 -12.18 4.85
N GLY A 4 8.43 -11.16 4.10
CA GLY A 4 7.60 -10.48 3.11
C GLY A 4 6.94 -11.48 2.15
N ARG A 5 5.63 -11.34 1.98
CA ARG A 5 4.78 -12.14 1.08
C ARG A 5 4.56 -11.39 -0.23
N VAL A 6 4.38 -12.13 -1.32
CA VAL A 6 3.99 -11.58 -2.62
C VAL A 6 2.59 -12.09 -2.92
N GLU A 7 1.69 -11.21 -3.34
CA GLU A 7 0.35 -11.58 -3.83
C GLU A 7 0.17 -11.05 -5.25
N PHE A 8 -0.51 -11.86 -6.07
CA PHE A 8 -0.87 -11.53 -7.44
C PHE A 8 -2.39 -11.32 -7.51
N ILE A 9 -2.81 -10.20 -8.11
CA ILE A 9 -4.22 -9.83 -8.25
C ILE A 9 -4.40 -9.30 -9.67
N ASP A 10 -5.16 -10.02 -10.49
CA ASP A 10 -5.35 -9.69 -11.91
C ASP A 10 -4.00 -9.48 -12.63
N ASP A 11 -3.82 -8.33 -13.27
CA ASP A 11 -2.60 -7.90 -13.96
C ASP A 11 -1.63 -7.10 -13.06
N ALA A 12 -1.64 -7.40 -11.75
CA ALA A 12 -0.91 -6.67 -10.72
C ALA A 12 -0.23 -7.60 -9.72
N PHE A 13 0.78 -7.08 -9.01
CA PHE A 13 1.34 -7.72 -7.84
C PHE A 13 1.82 -6.70 -6.79
N PHE A 14 1.90 -7.15 -5.54
CA PHE A 14 2.53 -6.38 -4.47
C PHE A 14 3.22 -7.27 -3.44
N THR A 15 4.19 -6.67 -2.74
CA THR A 15 4.86 -7.30 -1.60
C THR A 15 4.36 -6.71 -0.30
N PHE A 16 3.99 -7.52 0.69
CA PHE A 16 3.61 -7.00 2.00
C PHE A 16 4.24 -7.80 3.14
N THR A 17 4.36 -7.13 4.29
CA THR A 17 4.70 -7.73 5.57
C THR A 17 3.60 -7.38 6.56
N ASP A 18 3.05 -8.40 7.22
CA ASP A 18 2.15 -8.22 8.35
C ASP A 18 2.99 -8.15 9.64
N ASN A 19 2.96 -6.99 10.30
CA ASN A 19 3.72 -6.73 11.52
C ASN A 19 2.87 -6.93 12.79
N GLY A 20 1.61 -7.34 12.66
CA GLY A 20 0.65 -7.51 13.75
C GLY A 20 -0.21 -6.25 13.95
N ASP A 21 0.41 -5.12 14.25
CA ASP A 21 -0.24 -3.81 14.46
C ASP A 21 -0.49 -3.03 13.16
N HIS A 22 0.31 -3.29 12.13
CA HIS A 22 0.19 -2.66 10.82
C HIS A 22 0.64 -3.60 9.70
N VAL A 23 0.23 -3.27 8.48
CA VAL A 23 0.72 -3.90 7.25
C VAL A 23 1.63 -2.91 6.54
N SER A 24 2.82 -3.36 6.15
CA SER A 24 3.75 -2.56 5.34
C SER A 24 3.89 -3.15 3.94
N SER A 25 3.90 -2.32 2.90
CA SER A 25 4.11 -2.73 1.51
C SER A 25 5.14 -1.83 0.81
N THR A 26 6.09 -2.44 0.10
CA THR A 26 7.25 -1.72 -0.47
C THR A 26 7.44 -1.89 -1.98
N ALA A 27 6.65 -2.74 -2.62
CA ALA A 27 6.67 -2.93 -4.06
C ALA A 27 5.25 -3.13 -4.55
N PHE A 28 4.85 -2.32 -5.53
CA PHE A 28 3.59 -2.39 -6.22
C PHE A 28 3.87 -2.31 -7.71
N PHE A 29 3.13 -3.09 -8.46
CA PHE A 29 3.13 -3.02 -9.91
C PHE A 29 1.75 -3.36 -10.42
N SER A 30 1.27 -2.57 -11.36
CA SER A 30 -0.01 -2.74 -12.04
C SER A 30 0.14 -2.37 -13.51
N LEU A 31 -0.53 -3.12 -14.39
CA LEU A 31 -0.55 -2.81 -15.83
C LEU A 31 -1.67 -1.83 -16.21
N ASN A 32 -2.64 -1.59 -15.32
CA ASN A 32 -3.77 -0.69 -15.56
C ASN A 32 -4.43 -0.22 -14.25
N ASP A 33 -5.24 0.84 -14.33
CA ASP A 33 -5.90 1.45 -13.18
C ASP A 33 -6.84 0.49 -12.43
N ALA A 34 -7.52 -0.42 -13.13
CA ALA A 34 -8.41 -1.39 -12.52
C ALA A 34 -7.62 -2.39 -11.64
N ALA A 35 -6.49 -2.86 -12.15
CA ALA A 35 -5.52 -3.67 -11.43
C ALA A 35 -5.02 -2.96 -10.16
N THR A 36 -4.68 -1.66 -10.25
CA THR A 36 -4.30 -0.84 -9.09
C THR A 36 -5.38 -0.80 -8.03
N LEU A 37 -6.64 -0.55 -8.43
CA LEU A 37 -7.77 -0.46 -7.51
C LEU A 37 -8.01 -1.78 -6.79
N ASN A 38 -7.96 -2.90 -7.51
CA ASN A 38 -8.15 -4.24 -6.96
C ASN A 38 -7.02 -4.64 -6.02
N LEU A 39 -5.78 -4.35 -6.40
CA LEU A 39 -4.60 -4.55 -5.56
C LEU A 39 -4.74 -3.78 -4.24
N MET A 40 -5.02 -2.48 -4.30
CA MET A 40 -5.16 -1.65 -3.10
C MET A 40 -6.32 -2.13 -2.21
N ALA A 41 -7.44 -2.56 -2.81
CA ALA A 41 -8.55 -3.15 -2.05
C ALA A 41 -8.16 -4.47 -1.38
N HIS A 42 -7.29 -5.24 -2.03
CA HIS A 42 -6.78 -6.48 -1.45
C HIS A 42 -5.83 -6.22 -0.28
N LEU A 43 -4.91 -5.27 -0.41
CA LEU A 43 -4.02 -4.84 0.68
C LEU A 43 -4.82 -4.35 1.90
N GLU A 44 -5.85 -3.55 1.68
CA GLU A 44 -6.71 -3.05 2.76
C GLU A 44 -7.49 -4.17 3.46
N ARG A 45 -7.89 -5.21 2.71
CA ARG A 45 -8.52 -6.41 3.29
C ARG A 45 -7.54 -7.19 4.17
N ILE A 46 -6.28 -7.31 3.75
CA ILE A 46 -5.22 -7.93 4.56
C ILE A 46 -5.00 -7.11 5.84
N ALA A 47 -5.01 -5.78 5.73
CA ALA A 47 -4.85 -4.90 6.88
C ALA A 47 -6.02 -5.01 7.85
N ASP A 48 -7.24 -5.31 7.40
CA ASP A 48 -8.41 -5.53 8.25
C ASP A 48 -8.62 -4.38 9.27
N GLY A 49 -8.60 -3.15 8.74
CA GLY A 49 -8.74 -1.93 9.55
C GLY A 49 -7.49 -1.52 10.34
N ARG A 50 -6.39 -2.29 10.28
CA ARG A 50 -5.09 -1.88 10.83
C ARG A 50 -4.43 -0.83 9.95
N ARG A 51 -3.44 -0.13 10.52
CA ARG A 51 -2.65 0.87 9.80
C ARG A 51 -1.96 0.23 8.59
N VAL A 52 -1.89 0.97 7.49
CA VAL A 52 -1.16 0.56 6.28
C VAL A 52 -0.05 1.54 6.00
N LYS A 53 1.17 1.04 5.78
CA LYS A 53 2.34 1.83 5.40
C LYS A 53 2.84 1.40 4.03
N ILE A 54 3.00 2.35 3.13
CA ILE A 54 3.37 2.10 1.75
C ILE A 54 4.58 2.95 1.39
N SER A 55 5.56 2.34 0.71
CA SER A 55 6.63 3.09 0.06
C SER A 55 6.63 2.82 -1.44
N LEU A 56 6.60 3.88 -2.24
CA LEU A 56 6.56 3.82 -3.71
C LEU A 56 7.57 4.78 -4.32
N HIS A 57 8.01 4.47 -5.53
CA HIS A 57 8.73 5.44 -6.35
C HIS A 57 7.82 6.64 -6.65
N GLU A 58 8.37 7.86 -6.69
CA GLU A 58 7.61 9.11 -6.86
C GLU A 58 6.82 9.21 -8.17
N THR A 59 7.16 8.37 -9.14
CA THR A 59 6.49 8.27 -10.45
C THR A 59 5.57 7.05 -10.55
N ALA A 60 5.33 6.33 -9.45
CA ALA A 60 4.47 5.15 -9.46
C ALA A 60 3.02 5.56 -9.80
N PRO A 61 2.39 4.96 -10.83
CA PRO A 61 1.03 5.30 -11.22
C PRO A 61 0.01 5.08 -10.08
N GLU A 62 0.33 4.19 -9.15
CA GLU A 62 -0.51 3.86 -8.00
C GLU A 62 -0.70 5.03 -7.00
N ILE A 63 0.17 6.05 -7.04
CA ILE A 63 0.10 7.21 -6.14
C ILE A 63 -1.24 7.94 -6.24
N ALA A 64 -1.78 8.11 -7.45
CA ALA A 64 -3.06 8.79 -7.64
C ALA A 64 -4.21 8.05 -6.93
N VAL A 65 -4.15 6.71 -6.92
CA VAL A 65 -5.14 5.87 -6.25
C VAL A 65 -4.99 5.95 -4.74
N LEU A 66 -3.76 5.99 -4.20
CA LEU A 66 -3.52 6.14 -2.76
C LEU A 66 -4.23 7.38 -2.18
N ALA A 67 -4.04 8.54 -2.82
CA ALA A 67 -4.66 9.78 -2.38
C ALA A 67 -6.20 9.68 -2.36
N SER A 68 -6.80 9.06 -3.39
CA SER A 68 -8.25 8.87 -3.48
C SER A 68 -8.83 7.95 -2.39
N ARG A 69 -7.99 7.11 -1.77
CA ARG A 69 -8.38 6.13 -0.74
C ARG A 69 -8.06 6.57 0.68
N GLY A 70 -7.67 7.83 0.87
CA GLY A 70 -7.41 8.40 2.18
C GLY A 70 -6.03 8.06 2.75
N TYR A 71 -5.07 7.65 1.91
CA TYR A 71 -3.67 7.61 2.31
C TYR A 71 -3.10 9.03 2.30
N ALA A 72 -2.36 9.38 3.34
CA ALA A 72 -1.63 10.62 3.44
C ALA A 72 -0.14 10.38 3.17
N GLN A 73 0.50 11.27 2.41
CA GLN A 73 1.95 11.24 2.28
C GLN A 73 2.59 11.71 3.59
N THR A 74 3.44 10.86 4.19
CA THR A 74 4.09 11.14 5.49
C THR A 74 5.55 11.57 5.33
N GLY A 75 6.15 11.37 4.14
CA GLY A 75 7.50 11.84 3.85
C GLY A 75 8.03 11.42 2.48
N ALA A 76 9.30 11.73 2.24
CA ALA A 76 10.05 11.29 1.07
C ALA A 76 11.55 11.17 1.39
N LYS A 77 12.26 10.28 0.67
CA LYS A 77 13.72 10.13 0.71
C LYS A 77 14.24 9.76 -0.68
N GLY A 78 14.91 10.72 -1.33
CA GLY A 78 15.25 10.57 -2.74
C GLY A 78 13.98 10.41 -3.58
N ALA A 79 13.97 9.47 -4.53
CA ALA A 79 12.82 9.17 -5.37
C ALA A 79 11.74 8.29 -4.68
N LEU A 80 11.91 7.97 -3.39
CA LEU A 80 10.95 7.15 -2.64
C LEU A 80 10.00 8.06 -1.84
N GLN A 81 8.70 7.87 -1.98
CA GLN A 81 7.66 8.51 -1.19
C GLN A 81 7.04 7.52 -0.19
N TYR A 82 6.69 8.03 0.99
CA TYR A 82 6.06 7.26 2.06
C TYR A 82 4.63 7.70 2.26
N TRP A 83 3.73 6.72 2.33
CA TRP A 83 2.28 6.91 2.38
C TRP A 83 1.70 6.07 3.50
N GLU A 84 0.78 6.64 4.27
CA GLU A 84 0.14 5.96 5.39
C GLU A 84 -1.37 6.14 5.38
N ARG A 85 -2.08 5.08 5.70
CA ARG A 85 -3.49 5.12 6.05
C ARG A 85 -3.62 4.75 7.52
N ALA A 86 -4.26 5.64 8.29
CA ALA A 86 -4.55 5.42 9.70
C ALA A 86 -5.40 4.15 9.89
N ASP A 87 -5.33 3.57 11.08
CA ASP A 87 -6.22 2.47 11.46
C ASP A 87 -7.69 2.92 11.53
N ALA A 88 -8.61 1.97 11.75
CA ALA A 88 -10.05 2.21 11.85
C ALA A 88 -10.44 3.17 12.99
N SER A 89 -9.54 3.42 13.95
CA SER A 89 -9.74 4.39 15.03
C SER A 89 -9.28 5.81 14.69
N GLY A 90 -8.67 6.00 13.51
CA GLY A 90 -8.18 7.29 13.03
C GLY A 90 -6.79 7.65 13.53
N ASN A 91 -6.05 6.71 14.14
CA ASN A 91 -4.70 6.97 14.63
C ASN A 91 -3.65 6.72 13.55
N ALA A 92 -3.00 7.81 13.14
CA ALA A 92 -1.90 7.84 12.17
C ALA A 92 -0.54 7.47 12.79
#